data_AF-A0A2L1CA52-F1
#
_entry.id   AF-A0A2L1CA52-F1
#
_cell.length_a   1.000
_cell.length_b   1.000
_cell.length_c   1.000
_cell.angle_alpha   90.00
_cell.angle_beta   90.00
_cell.angle_gamma   90.00
#
_symmetry.space_group_name_H-M   'P 1'
#
loop_
_entity.id
_entity.type
_entity.pdbx_description
1 polymer ?
#
loop_
_entity_poly.entity_id
_entity_poly.type
_entity_poly.pdbx_seq_one_letter_code
_entity_poly.pdbx_strand_id
1 'polypeptide(L)'
;MSVMDLNNLPTPEGINLGYSIITSYPHISVKEDDARVIHSFDPKRTGYVHIQSYANCPSRENSKEVFLTHMDFKNAVKGFETNKNFRNSILEGARRNAIDELIKVKSTGAGFSTVQMYGRDLELDDKTIEAVFGGEYV
;
A
#
# COMPACT_ATOMS: atom_id res chain seq x y z
N MET A 1 1.45 -34.29 -23.07
CA MET A 1 1.37 -32.91 -22.58
C MET A 1 0.16 -32.85 -21.65
N SER A 2 0.35 -32.72 -20.34
CA SER A 2 -0.79 -32.52 -19.44
C SER A 2 -1.34 -31.11 -19.68
N VAL A 3 -2.65 -31.02 -19.88
CA VAL A 3 -3.35 -29.75 -20.03
C VAL A 3 -3.32 -29.10 -18.65
N MET A 4 -2.65 -27.95 -18.53
CA MET A 4 -2.58 -27.20 -17.29
C MET A 4 -4.00 -26.71 -16.98
N ASP A 5 -4.58 -27.15 -15.87
CA ASP A 5 -5.92 -26.74 -15.45
C ASP A 5 -5.86 -25.32 -14.88
N LEU A 6 -6.04 -24.34 -15.76
CA LEU A 6 -5.98 -22.92 -15.43
C LEU A 6 -7.03 -22.50 -14.40
N ASN A 7 -8.13 -23.25 -14.27
CA ASN A 7 -9.22 -22.93 -13.32
C ASN A 7 -8.87 -23.29 -11.87
N ASN A 8 -7.84 -24.12 -11.67
CA ASN A 8 -7.38 -24.56 -10.34
C ASN A 8 -6.07 -23.88 -9.89
N LEU A 9 -5.60 -22.86 -10.63
CA LEU A 9 -4.44 -22.07 -10.22
C LEU A 9 -4.85 -21.07 -9.13
N PRO A 10 -4.17 -21.04 -7.98
CA PRO A 10 -4.39 -20.01 -6.97
C PRO A 10 -4.14 -18.63 -7.58
N THR A 11 -5.15 -17.76 -7.55
CA THR A 11 -4.99 -16.36 -7.92
C THR A 11 -4.19 -15.63 -6.83
N PRO A 12 -3.25 -14.74 -7.18
CA PRO A 12 -2.58 -13.91 -6.20
C PRO A 12 -3.58 -13.13 -5.34
N GLU A 13 -3.36 -13.11 -4.03
CA GLU A 13 -4.17 -12.29 -3.13
C GLU A 13 -3.73 -10.83 -3.22
N GLY A 14 -4.68 -9.91 -3.24
CA GLY A 14 -4.39 -8.49 -3.41
C GLY A 14 -5.22 -7.58 -2.51
N ILE A 15 -4.62 -6.50 -2.04
CA ILE A 15 -5.29 -5.42 -1.31
C ILE A 15 -5.08 -4.13 -2.08
N ASN A 16 -6.17 -3.43 -2.38
CA ASN A 16 -6.16 -2.11 -3.01
C ASN A 16 -6.26 -1.02 -1.92
N LEU A 17 -5.29 -0.11 -1.90
CA LEU A 17 -5.17 0.99 -0.94
C LEU A 17 -5.42 2.35 -1.62
N GLY A 18 -6.22 2.37 -2.69
CA GLY A 18 -6.43 3.54 -3.54
C GLY A 18 -5.23 3.76 -4.45
N TYR A 19 -4.26 4.55 -3.99
CA TYR A 19 -3.06 4.90 -4.76
C TYR A 19 -1.98 3.82 -4.82
N SER A 20 -2.19 2.71 -4.12
CA SER A 20 -1.23 1.60 -4.05
C SER A 20 -1.96 0.26 -4.07
N ILE A 21 -1.29 -0.76 -4.59
CA ILE A 21 -1.76 -2.14 -4.60
C ILE A 21 -0.67 -3.02 -4.00
N ILE A 22 -1.04 -3.87 -3.05
CA ILE A 22 -0.18 -4.90 -2.49
C ILE A 22 -0.68 -6.25 -2.99
N THR A 23 0.17 -7.02 -3.66
CA THR A 23 -0.16 -8.34 -4.20
C THR A 23 0.79 -9.41 -3.64
N SER A 24 0.24 -10.44 -3.02
CA SER A 24 0.97 -11.61 -2.54
C SER A 24 0.97 -12.69 -3.62
N TYR A 25 2.12 -12.94 -4.23
CA TYR A 25 2.26 -13.98 -5.24
C TYR A 25 2.63 -15.31 -4.58
N PRO A 26 1.87 -16.38 -4.85
CA PRO A 26 2.09 -17.67 -4.21
C PRO A 26 3.50 -18.24 -4.46
N HIS A 27 4.01 -18.98 -3.49
CA HIS A 27 5.26 -19.74 -3.64
C HIS A 27 5.05 -20.97 -4.53
N ILE A 28 6.04 -21.29 -5.36
CA ILE A 28 6.12 -22.62 -6.00
C ILE A 28 6.52 -23.61 -4.92
N SER A 29 5.68 -24.61 -4.66
CA SER A 29 6.08 -25.77 -3.86
C SER A 29 6.48 -26.89 -4.81
N VAL A 30 7.74 -27.32 -4.72
CA VAL A 30 8.21 -28.54 -5.39
C VAL A 30 8.04 -29.65 -4.35
N LYS A 31 7.12 -30.58 -4.58
CA LYS A 31 7.02 -31.77 -3.74
C LYS A 31 8.14 -32.75 -4.11
N GLU A 32 8.51 -33.60 -3.14
CA GLU A 32 9.65 -34.54 -3.20
C GLU A 32 9.60 -35.52 -4.39
N ASP A 33 8.44 -35.71 -5.03
CA ASP A 33 8.22 -36.66 -6.13
C ASP A 33 8.39 -36.05 -7.54
N ASP A 34 9.18 -34.97 -7.71
CA ASP A 34 9.30 -34.16 -8.95
C ASP A 34 7.98 -33.54 -9.47
N ALA A 35 6.87 -33.74 -8.76
CA ALA A 35 5.59 -33.08 -9.01
C ALA A 35 5.67 -31.62 -8.60
N ARG A 36 5.90 -30.73 -9.57
CA ARG A 36 5.80 -29.28 -9.38
C ARG A 36 4.34 -28.90 -9.20
N VAL A 37 3.92 -28.58 -7.98
CA VAL A 37 2.65 -27.88 -7.78
C VAL A 37 2.94 -26.40 -8.08
N ILE A 38 2.79 -26.04 -9.35
CA ILE A 38 2.91 -24.66 -9.81
C ILE A 38 1.69 -23.92 -9.26
N HIS A 39 1.85 -23.25 -8.13
CA HIS A 39 0.79 -22.48 -7.49
C HIS A 39 0.53 -21.13 -8.19
N SER A 40 1.02 -20.87 -9.41
CA SER A 40 0.99 -19.53 -9.99
C SER A 40 0.72 -19.49 -11.49
N PHE A 41 -0.07 -18.50 -11.89
CA PHE A 41 -0.31 -18.08 -13.28
C PHE A 41 0.93 -17.45 -13.97
N ASP A 42 1.95 -17.02 -13.21
CA ASP A 42 3.21 -16.47 -13.74
C ASP A 42 4.44 -17.01 -12.97
N PRO A 43 5.17 -18.00 -13.52
CA PRO A 43 6.33 -18.62 -12.86
C PRO A 43 7.53 -17.68 -12.71
N LYS A 44 7.57 -16.51 -13.37
CA LYS A 44 8.62 -15.50 -13.16
C LYS A 44 8.35 -14.65 -11.92
N ARG A 45 7.14 -14.74 -11.36
CA ARG A 45 6.62 -13.79 -10.36
C ARG A 45 6.24 -14.43 -9.03
N THR A 46 6.72 -15.64 -8.75
CA THR A 46 6.34 -16.41 -7.56
C THR A 46 7.21 -16.15 -6.34
N GLY A 47 6.63 -16.26 -5.15
CA GLY A 47 7.39 -16.28 -3.90
C GLY A 47 7.72 -14.90 -3.31
N TYR A 48 6.98 -13.86 -3.70
CA TYR A 48 7.17 -12.50 -3.20
C TYR A 48 5.86 -11.75 -3.01
N VAL A 49 5.94 -10.68 -2.23
CA VAL A 49 4.94 -9.62 -2.13
C VAL A 49 5.38 -8.47 -3.03
N HIS A 50 4.51 -8.09 -3.96
CA HIS A 50 4.69 -6.94 -4.84
C HIS A 50 3.91 -5.76 -4.28
N ILE A 51 4.60 -4.63 -4.08
CA ILE A 51 3.98 -3.37 -3.69
C ILE A 51 4.17 -2.40 -4.85
N GLN A 52 3.05 -1.99 -5.44
CA GLN A 52 3.01 -0.97 -6.48
C GLN A 52 2.35 0.28 -5.91
N SER A 53 2.98 1.44 -6.08
CA SER A 53 2.42 2.72 -5.68
C SER A 53 2.55 3.74 -6.79
N TYR A 54 1.43 4.39 -7.13
CA TYR A 54 1.41 5.53 -8.03
C TYR A 54 1.22 6.85 -7.25
N ALA A 55 1.38 6.82 -5.93
CA ALA A 55 1.41 8.01 -5.11
C ALA A 55 2.55 8.93 -5.57
N ASN A 56 2.22 10.18 -5.90
CA ASN A 56 3.15 11.19 -6.42
C ASN A 56 3.83 10.83 -7.75
N CYS A 57 3.25 9.92 -8.55
CA CYS A 57 3.71 9.61 -9.89
C CYS A 57 2.90 10.39 -10.95
N PRO A 58 3.52 10.94 -12.01
CA PRO A 58 2.81 11.66 -13.08
C PRO A 58 1.86 10.77 -13.90
N SER A 59 2.15 9.47 -13.95
CA SER A 59 1.37 8.47 -14.66
C SER A 59 1.50 7.11 -13.97
N ARG A 60 0.55 6.20 -14.24
CA ARG A 60 0.60 4.82 -13.73
C ARG A 60 1.82 4.03 -14.20
N GLU A 61 2.30 4.32 -15.40
CA GLU A 61 3.51 3.69 -15.99
C GLU A 61 4.78 4.02 -15.21
N ASN A 62 4.78 5.12 -14.47
CA ASN A 62 5.89 5.55 -13.62
C ASN A 62 5.69 5.14 -12.16
N SER A 63 4.81 4.17 -11.88
CA SER A 63 4.59 3.68 -10.53
C SER A 63 5.89 3.15 -9.93
N LYS A 64 6.11 3.47 -8.65
CA LYS A 64 7.19 2.87 -7.89
C LYS A 64 6.78 1.45 -7.53
N GLU A 65 7.65 0.50 -7.80
CA GLU A 65 7.42 -0.92 -7.55
C GLU A 65 8.52 -1.46 -6.64
N VAL A 66 8.13 -2.28 -5.66
CA VAL A 66 9.03 -2.99 -4.76
C VAL A 66 8.61 -4.45 -4.68
N PHE A 67 9.59 -5.34 -4.78
CA PHE A 67 9.42 -6.78 -4.65
C PHE A 67 10.11 -7.23 -3.35
N LEU A 68 9.33 -7.78 -2.42
CA LEU A 68 9.82 -8.26 -1.12
C LEU A 68 9.58 -9.76 -1.01
N THR A 69 10.50 -10.53 -0.45
CA THR A 69 10.15 -11.91 -0.09
C THR A 69 9.04 -11.90 0.97
N HIS A 70 8.28 -12.99 1.10
CA HIS A 70 7.27 -13.10 2.16
C HIS A 70 7.87 -12.89 3.56
N MET A 71 9.11 -13.32 3.76
CA MET A 71 9.84 -13.15 5.02
C MET A 71 10.19 -11.69 5.27
N ASP A 72 10.64 -10.95 4.25
CA ASP A 72 10.93 -9.52 4.38
C ASP A 72 9.68 -8.71 4.69
N PHE A 73 8.58 -8.99 3.98
CA PHE A 73 7.30 -8.33 4.24
C PHE A 73 6.81 -8.59 5.67
N LYS A 74 6.86 -9.85 6.13
CA LYS A 74 6.54 -10.23 7.51
C LYS A 74 7.43 -9.50 8.52
N ASN A 75 8.74 -9.41 8.26
CA ASN A 75 9.68 -8.71 9.13
C ASN A 75 9.43 -7.19 9.15
N ALA A 76 9.02 -6.59 8.03
CA ALA A 76 8.65 -5.18 7.96
C ALA A 76 7.41 -4.88 8.82
N VAL A 77 6.36 -5.71 8.73
CA VAL A 77 5.16 -5.61 9.57
C VAL A 77 5.52 -5.76 11.04
N LYS A 78 6.29 -6.80 11.40
CA LYS A 78 6.76 -6.98 12.77
C LYS A 78 7.61 -5.80 13.25
N GLY A 79 8.43 -5.23 12.36
CA GLY A 79 9.23 -4.04 12.61
C GLY A 79 8.35 -2.84 12.98
N PHE A 80 7.23 -2.63 12.27
CA PHE A 80 6.25 -1.59 12.60
C PHE A 80 5.63 -1.80 13.98
N GLU A 81 5.32 -3.03 14.36
CA GLU A 81 4.72 -3.34 15.67
C GLU A 81 5.71 -3.16 16.83
N THR A 82 6.97 -3.58 16.63
CA THR A 82 7.94 -3.76 17.72
C THR A 82 8.99 -2.66 17.82
N ASN A 83 9.34 -1.99 16.72
CA ASN A 83 10.36 -0.93 16.72
C ASN A 83 9.70 0.44 16.74
N LYS A 84 9.75 1.10 17.90
CA LYS A 84 9.14 2.43 18.12
C LYS A 84 9.65 3.50 17.14
N ASN A 85 10.96 3.53 16.85
CA ASN A 85 11.52 4.55 15.96
C ASN A 85 11.07 4.35 14.52
N PHE A 86 11.05 3.09 14.07
CA PHE A 86 10.55 2.75 12.74
C PHE A 86 9.07 3.09 12.61
N ARG A 87 8.24 2.67 13.58
CA ARG A 87 6.81 3.01 13.64
C ARG A 87 6.57 4.52 13.58
N ASN A 88 7.28 5.28 14.42
CA ASN A 88 7.14 6.74 14.46
C ASN A 88 7.50 7.39 13.12
N SER A 89 8.54 6.89 12.44
CA SER A 89 8.91 7.37 11.10
C SER A 89 7.78 7.15 10.08
N ILE A 90 7.18 5.94 10.09
CA ILE A 90 6.05 5.62 9.21
C ILE A 90 4.82 6.48 9.52
N LEU A 91 4.45 6.61 10.80
CA LEU A 91 3.29 7.41 11.22
C LEU A 91 3.46 8.89 10.89
N GLU A 92 4.65 9.46 11.09
CA GLU A 92 4.93 10.85 10.71
C GLU A 92 4.87 11.04 9.19
N GLY A 93 5.35 10.08 8.41
CA GLY A 93 5.20 10.09 6.96
C GLY A 93 3.73 10.05 6.52
N ALA A 94 2.93 9.17 7.13
CA ALA A 94 1.50 9.07 6.86
C ALA A 94 0.76 10.39 7.19
N ARG A 95 1.06 10.99 8.35
CA ARG A 95 0.51 12.28 8.77
C ARG A 95 0.82 13.39 7.75
N ARG A 96 2.05 13.45 7.24
CA ARG A 96 2.45 14.43 6.20
C ARG A 96 1.69 14.22 4.90
N ASN A 97 1.58 12.97 4.43
CA ASN A 97 0.82 12.67 3.23
C ASN A 97 -0.66 13.07 3.36
N ALA A 98 -1.27 12.83 4.53
CA ALA A 98 -2.64 13.25 4.80
C ALA A 98 -2.80 14.78 4.73
N ILE A 99 -1.84 15.53 5.27
CA ILE A 99 -1.83 17.00 5.17
C ILE A 99 -1.70 17.46 3.71
N ASP A 100 -0.81 16.84 2.92
CA ASP A 100 -0.63 17.17 1.51
C ASP A 100 -1.92 16.93 0.70
N GLU A 101 -2.64 15.84 0.98
CA GLU A 101 -3.96 15.58 0.38
C GLU A 101 -5.01 16.61 0.81
N LEU A 102 -5.03 17.03 2.08
CA LEU A 102 -5.92 18.10 2.53
C LEU A 102 -5.63 19.44 1.87
N ILE A 103 -4.36 19.78 1.63
CA ILE A 103 -3.98 20.99 0.90
C ILE A 103 -4.53 20.94 -0.53
N LYS A 104 -4.47 19.78 -1.19
CA LYS A 104 -5.07 19.59 -2.53
C LYS A 104 -6.59 19.75 -2.49
N VAL A 105 -7.27 19.19 -1.49
CA VAL A 105 -8.72 19.38 -1.32
C VAL A 105 -9.04 20.85 -1.07
N LYS A 106 -8.25 21.55 -0.25
CA LYS A 106 -8.47 22.97 0.01
C LYS A 106 -8.29 23.82 -1.24
N SER A 107 -7.31 23.51 -2.08
CA SER A 107 -7.03 24.27 -3.32
C SER A 107 -8.12 24.15 -4.38
N THR A 108 -9.02 23.17 -4.27
CA THR A 108 -10.24 23.11 -5.11
C THR A 108 -11.33 24.11 -4.68
N GLY A 109 -11.08 24.91 -3.63
CA GLY A 109 -12.05 25.85 -3.06
C GLY A 109 -12.97 25.24 -1.99
N ALA A 110 -12.65 24.04 -1.48
CA ALA A 110 -13.45 23.40 -0.44
C ALA A 110 -13.54 24.27 0.83
N GLY A 111 -14.74 24.31 1.42
CA GLY A 111 -14.98 24.98 2.70
C GLY A 111 -14.23 24.31 3.85
N PHE A 112 -13.99 25.06 4.94
CA PHE A 112 -13.24 24.53 6.09
C PHE A 112 -13.89 23.29 6.72
N SER A 113 -15.23 23.25 6.80
CA SER A 113 -15.98 22.07 7.28
C SER A 113 -15.74 20.83 6.42
N THR A 114 -15.62 20.97 5.10
CA THR A 114 -15.29 19.87 4.18
C THR A 114 -13.86 19.38 4.42
N VAL A 115 -12.90 20.29 4.62
CA VAL A 115 -11.51 19.94 4.92
C VAL A 115 -11.40 19.23 6.27
N GLN A 116 -12.14 19.66 7.29
CA GLN A 116 -12.20 18.97 8.58
C GLN A 116 -12.76 17.56 8.46
N MET A 117 -13.86 17.38 7.71
CA MET A 117 -14.45 16.06 7.48
C MET A 117 -13.45 15.12 6.79
N TYR A 118 -12.86 15.57 5.67
CA TYR A 118 -11.83 14.80 4.96
C TYR A 118 -10.60 14.51 5.83
N GLY A 119 -10.21 15.43 6.71
CA GLY A 119 -9.06 15.24 7.58
C GLY A 119 -9.26 14.13 8.59
N ARG A 120 -10.49 14.02 9.14
CA ARG A 120 -10.86 12.91 10.03
C ARG A 120 -10.88 11.56 9.29
N ASP A 121 -11.34 11.54 8.04
CA ASP A 121 -11.28 10.34 7.20
C ASP A 121 -9.83 9.90 6.90
N LEU A 122 -8.89 10.84 6.95
CA LEU A 122 -7.45 10.60 6.83
C LEU A 122 -6.75 10.41 8.20
N GLU A 123 -7.52 10.17 9.26
CA GLU A 123 -7.05 9.92 10.62
C GLU A 123 -6.25 11.08 11.26
N LEU A 124 -6.46 12.32 10.80
CA LEU A 124 -5.91 13.51 11.42
C LEU A 124 -6.82 14.01 12.54
N ASP A 125 -6.22 14.46 13.65
CA ASP A 125 -6.96 15.09 14.73
C ASP A 125 -7.30 16.56 14.41
N ASP A 126 -8.39 17.06 14.99
CA ASP A 126 -8.90 18.41 14.73
C ASP A 126 -7.86 19.51 15.02
N LYS A 127 -7.00 19.34 16.04
CA LYS A 127 -5.98 20.35 16.36
C LYS A 127 -4.91 20.42 15.27
N THR A 128 -4.53 19.29 14.69
CA THR A 128 -3.61 19.28 13.54
C THR A 128 -4.24 19.98 12.35
N ILE A 129 -5.53 19.74 12.06
CA ILE A 129 -6.23 20.38 10.94
C ILE A 129 -6.33 21.90 11.16
N GLU A 130 -6.72 22.33 12.37
CA GLU A 130 -6.79 23.74 12.76
C GLU A 130 -5.41 24.42 12.73
N ALA A 131 -4.34 23.74 13.13
CA ALA A 131 -3.00 24.31 13.05
C ALA A 131 -2.54 24.56 11.61
N VAL A 132 -2.97 23.71 10.67
CA VAL A 132 -2.61 23.83 9.25
C VAL A 132 -3.47 24.87 8.53
N PHE A 133 -4.77 24.93 8.82
CA PHE A 133 -5.73 25.72 8.03
C PHE A 133 -6.46 26.82 8.81
N GLY A 134 -6.30 26.89 10.13
CA GLY A 134 -6.97 27.85 11.01
C GLY A 134 -6.39 29.28 10.97
N GLY A 135 -5.27 29.49 10.27
CA GLY A 135 -4.62 30.80 10.13
C GLY A 135 -4.98 31.60 8.88
N GLU A 136 -5.61 31.00 7.86
CA GLU A 136 -5.98 31.68 6.60
C GLU A 136 -7.46 32.10 6.55
N TYR A 137 -8.05 32.50 7.68
CA TYR A 137 -9.41 33.04 7.73
C TYR A 137 -9.61 34.04 8.90
N VAL A 138 -8.78 35.08 8.95
CA VAL A 138 -9.16 36.41 9.49
C VAL A 138 -9.05 37.41 8.35
#